data_AF-A0A522GS26-F1
#
_entry.id   AF-A0A522GS26-F1
#
_cell.length_a   1.000
_cell.length_b   1.000
_cell.length_c   1.000
_cell.angle_alpha   90.00
_cell.angle_beta   90.00
_cell.angle_gamma   90.00
#
_symmetry.space_group_name_H-M   'P 1'
#
loop_
_entity.id
_entity.type
_entity.pdbx_description
1 polymer ?
#
loop_
_entity_poly.entity_id
_entity_poly.type
_entity_poly.pdbx_seq_one_letter_code
_entity_poly.pdbx_strand_id
1 'polypeptide(L)'
;VWAGNADGEGRPGLTGISAAAPVMFDLVNLMGSGAWFITPYEDLTMIRVCSKSGFRASPDCPETVEIQASVNGLRSEACPYHQVVHLNKSKTLQVSSECASPSDITNVSWFVLPPAMEYFYRQKHPEYKPLPPVAPGCSIGKTIPVMEFIYPPSGIKIFIPRDQTGKLTRVIPEVAHRNPSKKIFWHLDETYLGTTRFIHQIELVTGPGNHVLTVVDEDGNSIRCPFTIIGKGE
;
A
#
# COMPACT_ATOMS: atom_id res chain seq x y z
N VAL A 1 -17.91 -22.02 -12.03
CA VAL A 1 -17.85 -23.31 -11.30
C VAL A 1 -17.23 -23.06 -9.94
N TRP A 2 -17.84 -23.53 -8.86
CA TRP A 2 -17.26 -23.46 -7.51
C TRP A 2 -16.96 -24.88 -7.03
N ALA A 3 -15.85 -25.03 -6.31
CA ALA A 3 -15.47 -26.27 -5.64
C ALA A 3 -15.02 -25.90 -4.23
N GLY A 4 -15.61 -26.54 -3.23
CA GLY A 4 -15.27 -26.38 -1.82
C GLY A 4 -16.09 -27.32 -0.94
N ASN A 5 -15.71 -27.43 0.32
CA ASN A 5 -16.57 -28.09 1.30
C ASN A 5 -17.68 -27.14 1.72
N ALA A 6 -18.89 -27.67 1.91
CA ALA A 6 -20.06 -26.87 2.30
C ALA A 6 -19.98 -26.35 3.75
N ASP A 7 -19.14 -26.96 4.57
CA ASP A 7 -18.87 -26.58 5.97
C ASP A 7 -17.79 -25.48 6.13
N GLY A 8 -17.15 -25.06 5.03
CA GLY A 8 -16.10 -24.03 5.04
C GLY A 8 -14.73 -24.54 5.49
N GLU A 9 -14.56 -25.84 5.76
CA GLU A 9 -13.25 -26.39 6.10
C GLU A 9 -12.32 -26.43 4.89
N GLY A 10 -11.08 -25.97 5.10
CA GLY A 10 -10.05 -26.01 4.06
C GLY A 10 -9.60 -27.43 3.74
N ARG A 11 -9.51 -27.78 2.45
CA ARG A 11 -8.99 -29.08 1.99
C ARG A 11 -7.75 -28.88 1.10
N PRO A 12 -6.59 -29.46 1.46
CA PRO A 12 -5.39 -29.41 0.62
C PRO A 12 -5.69 -29.93 -0.80
N GLY A 13 -5.21 -29.21 -1.82
CA GLY A 13 -5.42 -29.56 -3.23
C GLY A 13 -6.80 -29.17 -3.80
N LEU A 14 -7.70 -28.61 -2.99
CA LEU A 14 -8.99 -28.12 -3.47
C LEU A 14 -8.89 -26.62 -3.82
N THR A 15 -8.05 -26.31 -4.82
CA THR A 15 -7.78 -24.94 -5.26
C THR A 15 -8.51 -24.62 -6.56
N GLY A 16 -8.69 -23.32 -6.86
CA GLY A 16 -9.33 -22.87 -8.10
C GLY A 16 -8.69 -23.47 -9.36
N ILE A 17 -7.36 -23.55 -9.41
CA ILE A 17 -6.61 -24.04 -10.58
C ILE A 17 -6.73 -25.56 -10.73
N SER A 18 -6.67 -26.31 -9.63
CA SER A 18 -6.57 -27.78 -9.67
C SER A 18 -7.94 -28.48 -9.62
N ALA A 19 -8.97 -27.83 -9.06
CA ALA A 19 -10.30 -28.43 -8.90
C ALA A 19 -11.36 -27.71 -9.75
N ALA A 20 -11.55 -26.40 -9.56
CA ALA A 20 -12.67 -25.69 -10.21
C ALA A 20 -12.43 -25.41 -11.71
N ALA A 21 -11.19 -25.05 -12.09
CA ALA A 21 -10.86 -24.68 -13.46
C ALA A 21 -10.98 -25.85 -14.46
N PRO A 22 -10.50 -27.09 -14.20
CA PRO A 22 -10.67 -28.20 -15.14
C PRO A 22 -12.14 -28.47 -15.47
N VAL A 23 -13.00 -28.52 -14.45
CA VAL A 23 -14.45 -28.71 -14.62
C VAL A 23 -15.07 -27.56 -15.41
N MET A 24 -14.65 -26.31 -15.15
CA MET A 24 -15.09 -25.15 -15.93
C MET A 24 -14.70 -25.29 -17.41
N PHE A 25 -13.46 -25.67 -17.71
CA PHE A 25 -12.99 -25.82 -19.08
C PHE A 25 -13.70 -26.98 -19.80
N ASP A 26 -13.96 -28.11 -19.13
CA ASP A 26 -14.75 -29.21 -19.69
C ASP A 26 -16.14 -28.73 -20.10
N LEU A 27 -16.83 -27.98 -19.23
CA LEU A 27 -18.16 -27.42 -19.52
C LEU A 27 -18.12 -26.42 -20.68
N VAL A 28 -17.14 -25.50 -20.71
CA VAL A 28 -17.01 -24.52 -21.79
C VAL A 28 -16.71 -25.21 -23.13
N ASN A 29 -15.86 -26.24 -23.12
CA ASN A 29 -15.56 -27.03 -24.32
C ASN A 29 -16.79 -27.76 -24.87
N LEU A 30 -17.70 -28.21 -24.00
CA LEU A 30 -18.97 -28.82 -24.41
C LEU A 30 -19.95 -27.80 -25.01
N MET A 31 -19.98 -26.58 -24.49
CA MET A 31 -20.91 -25.53 -24.97
C MET A 31 -20.49 -24.91 -26.31
N GLY A 32 -19.21 -25.02 -26.69
CA GLY A 32 -18.66 -24.42 -27.91
C GLY A 32 -18.48 -22.90 -27.79
N SER A 33 -18.10 -22.25 -28.89
CA SER A 33 -17.87 -20.80 -28.93
C SER A 33 -19.13 -20.03 -29.31
N GLY A 34 -19.52 -19.06 -28.48
CA GLY A 34 -20.51 -18.04 -28.82
C GLY A 34 -19.89 -16.80 -29.48
N ALA A 35 -20.75 -15.90 -29.96
CA ALA A 35 -20.30 -14.58 -30.41
C ALA A 35 -19.75 -13.77 -29.21
N TRP A 36 -18.71 -12.97 -29.47
CA TRP A 36 -18.21 -12.03 -28.48
C TRP A 36 -19.26 -10.94 -28.20
N PHE A 37 -19.20 -10.35 -27.01
CA PHE A 37 -20.07 -9.25 -26.64
C PHE A 37 -19.87 -8.05 -27.59
N ILE A 38 -20.97 -7.39 -27.96
CA ILE A 38 -20.92 -6.15 -28.75
C ILE A 38 -20.49 -5.02 -27.83
N THR A 39 -19.46 -4.27 -28.25
CA THR A 39 -19.00 -3.10 -27.50
C THR A 39 -20.07 -2.00 -27.50
N PRO A 40 -20.51 -1.50 -26.34
CA PRO A 40 -21.57 -0.49 -26.26
C PRO A 40 -21.00 0.91 -26.49
N TYR A 41 -20.60 1.24 -27.72
CA TYR A 41 -19.92 2.52 -28.03
C TYR A 41 -20.71 3.78 -27.64
N GLU A 42 -22.04 3.71 -27.63
CA GLU A 42 -22.92 4.82 -27.23
C GLU A 42 -22.86 5.12 -25.72
N ASP A 43 -22.48 4.13 -24.90
CA ASP A 43 -22.34 4.27 -23.44
C ASP A 43 -20.89 4.58 -23.01
N LEU A 44 -19.97 4.69 -23.97
CA LEU A 44 -18.55 4.93 -23.73
C LEU A 44 -18.16 6.37 -24.05
N THR A 45 -17.26 6.91 -23.25
CA THR A 45 -16.61 8.20 -23.44
C THR A 45 -15.10 8.04 -23.37
N MET A 46 -14.38 8.92 -24.07
CA MET A 46 -12.92 9.01 -23.94
C MET A 46 -12.56 9.69 -22.62
N ILE A 47 -11.59 9.13 -21.89
CA ILE A 47 -11.01 9.72 -20.70
C ILE A 47 -9.48 9.70 -20.78
N ARG A 48 -8.84 10.72 -20.19
CA ARG A 48 -7.40 10.73 -19.96
C ARG A 48 -7.08 10.04 -18.64
N VAL A 49 -6.17 9.09 -18.69
CA VAL A 49 -5.71 8.27 -17.57
C VAL A 49 -4.21 8.44 -17.40
N CYS A 50 -3.74 8.50 -16.16
CA CYS A 50 -2.32 8.52 -15.85
C CYS A 50 -1.68 7.21 -16.29
N SER A 51 -0.62 7.27 -17.11
CA SER A 51 0.08 6.08 -17.62
C SER A 51 0.66 5.21 -16.51
N LYS A 52 1.03 5.81 -15.37
CA LYS A 52 1.65 5.10 -14.23
C LYS A 52 0.65 4.54 -13.22
N SER A 53 -0.38 5.31 -12.87
CA SER A 53 -1.29 4.91 -11.78
C SER A 53 -2.57 4.24 -12.26
N GLY A 54 -2.96 4.41 -13.52
CA GLY A 54 -4.26 3.94 -14.03
C GLY A 54 -5.46 4.75 -13.54
N PHE A 55 -5.26 5.76 -12.67
CA PHE A 55 -6.31 6.69 -12.28
C PHE A 55 -6.59 7.68 -13.40
N ARG A 56 -7.75 8.35 -13.35
CA ARG A 56 -8.00 9.51 -14.20
C ARG A 56 -6.86 10.51 -14.03
N ALA A 57 -6.38 11.07 -15.13
CA ALA A 57 -5.24 11.97 -15.08
C ALA A 57 -5.59 13.23 -14.26
N SER A 58 -4.76 13.55 -13.28
CA SER A 58 -4.76 14.87 -12.65
C SER A 58 -3.99 15.87 -13.53
N PRO A 59 -4.11 17.19 -13.31
CA PRO A 59 -3.29 18.19 -14.00
C PRO A 59 -1.78 17.98 -13.82
N ASP A 60 -1.39 17.33 -12.72
CA ASP A 60 0.01 17.06 -12.40
C ASP A 60 0.55 15.82 -13.11
N CYS A 61 -0.27 15.02 -13.80
CA CYS A 61 0.22 13.85 -14.52
C CYS A 61 1.00 14.27 -15.77
N PRO A 62 2.33 14.00 -15.85
CA PRO A 62 3.13 14.39 -17.01
C PRO A 62 2.83 13.53 -18.24
N GLU A 63 2.50 12.25 -18.01
CA GLU A 63 2.24 11.26 -19.04
C GLU A 63 0.82 10.70 -18.86
N THR A 64 0.04 10.75 -19.94
CA THR A 64 -1.35 10.30 -19.95
C THR A 64 -1.66 9.49 -21.18
N VAL A 65 -2.55 8.52 -21.06
CA VAL A 65 -3.13 7.75 -22.15
C VAL A 65 -4.62 8.02 -22.25
N GLU A 66 -5.18 7.95 -23.46
CA GLU A 66 -6.62 8.04 -23.67
C GLU A 66 -7.22 6.64 -23.79
N ILE A 67 -8.28 6.38 -23.02
CA ILE A 67 -9.02 5.10 -23.06
C ILE A 67 -10.52 5.36 -23.15
N GLN A 68 -11.26 4.38 -23.67
CA GLN A 68 -12.72 4.36 -23.56
C GLN A 68 -13.13 3.85 -22.19
N ALA A 69 -14.02 4.57 -21.52
CA ALA A 69 -14.63 4.17 -20.26
C ALA A 69 -16.13 4.44 -20.30
N SER A 70 -16.90 3.75 -19.46
CA SER A 70 -18.31 4.10 -19.28
C SER A 70 -18.44 5.52 -18.74
N VAL A 71 -19.55 6.20 -19.03
CA VAL A 71 -19.83 7.53 -18.48
C VAL A 71 -19.76 7.53 -16.94
N ASN A 72 -20.19 6.44 -16.29
CA ASN A 72 -20.07 6.27 -14.84
C ASN A 72 -18.61 6.18 -14.35
N GLY A 73 -17.68 5.75 -15.21
CA GLY A 73 -16.24 5.76 -14.94
C GLY A 73 -15.67 7.16 -14.68
N LEU A 74 -16.39 8.23 -15.07
CA LEU A 74 -16.03 9.61 -14.72
C LEU A 74 -16.16 9.93 -13.23
N ARG A 75 -16.77 9.05 -12.43
CA ARG A 75 -16.83 9.18 -10.97
C ARG A 75 -15.55 8.71 -10.27
N SER A 76 -14.66 8.04 -10.99
CA SER A 76 -13.35 7.63 -10.47
C SER A 76 -12.55 8.86 -10.04
N GLU A 77 -11.76 8.73 -8.98
CA GLU A 77 -10.89 9.80 -8.51
C GLU A 77 -9.78 10.11 -9.52
N ALA A 78 -9.31 11.36 -9.49
CA ALA A 78 -8.10 11.75 -10.21
C ALA A 78 -6.86 11.16 -9.51
N CYS A 79 -5.76 11.03 -10.26
CA CYS A 79 -4.52 10.43 -9.78
C CYS A 79 -4.02 11.11 -8.50
N PRO A 80 -4.02 10.41 -7.34
CA PRO A 80 -3.60 10.99 -6.07
C PRO A 80 -2.06 10.96 -5.89
N TYR A 81 -1.33 10.28 -6.78
CA TYR A 81 0.09 10.01 -6.60
C TYR A 81 1.01 10.98 -7.35
N HIS A 82 0.52 11.66 -8.40
CA HIS A 82 1.29 12.72 -9.04
C HIS A 82 0.96 14.02 -8.30
N GLN A 83 1.99 14.59 -7.67
CA GLN A 83 1.86 15.81 -6.89
C GLN A 83 3.04 16.74 -7.18
N VAL A 84 2.79 18.04 -7.12
CA VAL A 84 3.85 19.04 -7.26
C VAL A 84 4.69 19.07 -5.98
N VAL A 85 5.99 18.82 -6.13
CA VAL A 85 6.97 18.94 -5.04
C VAL A 85 7.93 20.08 -5.34
N HIS A 86 8.39 20.73 -4.28
CA HIS A 86 9.29 21.87 -4.33
C HIS A 86 10.71 21.40 -4.05
N LEU A 87 11.60 21.48 -5.05
CA LEU A 87 12.98 21.01 -4.95
C LEU A 87 13.97 22.16 -5.10
N ASN A 88 15.17 21.99 -4.59
CA ASN A 88 16.28 22.89 -4.90
C ASN A 88 16.62 22.86 -6.40
N LYS A 89 17.43 23.82 -6.89
CA LYS A 89 17.88 23.89 -8.30
C LYS A 89 18.49 22.59 -8.84
N SER A 90 19.21 21.83 -8.01
CA SER A 90 19.79 20.54 -8.39
C SER A 90 18.81 19.37 -8.34
N LYS A 91 17.58 19.57 -7.88
CA LYS A 91 16.53 18.55 -7.70
C LYS A 91 16.94 17.38 -6.79
N THR A 92 17.81 17.65 -5.81
CA THR A 92 18.36 16.65 -4.87
C THR A 92 17.77 16.74 -3.48
N LEU A 93 17.18 17.88 -3.12
CA LEU A 93 16.59 18.13 -1.82
C LEU A 93 15.24 18.79 -1.99
N GLN A 94 14.29 18.39 -1.15
CA GLN A 94 13.04 19.12 -1.02
C GLN A 94 13.25 20.40 -0.19
N VAL A 95 12.63 21.50 -0.61
CA VAL A 95 12.73 22.83 -0.01
C VAL A 95 11.35 23.48 0.07
N SER A 96 11.22 24.54 0.87
CA SER A 96 10.03 25.37 0.96
C SER A 96 10.41 26.84 0.89
N SER A 97 9.42 27.72 0.72
CA SER A 97 9.62 29.18 0.75
C SER A 97 10.10 29.70 2.11
N GLU A 98 10.05 28.88 3.17
CA GLU A 98 10.58 29.22 4.50
C GLU A 98 12.10 29.09 4.56
N CYS A 99 12.69 28.21 3.75
CA CYS A 99 14.11 27.86 3.83
C CYS A 99 14.90 28.18 2.54
N ALA A 100 14.22 28.49 1.43
CA ALA A 100 14.84 28.80 0.16
C ALA A 100 14.15 30.00 -0.52
N SER A 101 14.93 30.83 -1.20
CA SER A 101 14.40 31.92 -2.02
C SER A 101 13.54 31.36 -3.16
N PRO A 102 12.43 32.02 -3.57
CA PRO A 102 11.59 31.54 -4.67
C PRO A 102 12.35 31.28 -5.98
N SER A 103 13.42 32.04 -6.25
CA SER A 103 14.32 31.85 -7.40
C SER A 103 15.15 30.56 -7.37
N ASP A 104 15.25 29.91 -6.21
CA ASP A 104 16.00 28.67 -5.99
C ASP A 104 15.10 27.43 -5.87
N ILE A 105 13.78 27.63 -5.96
CA ILE A 105 12.77 26.58 -5.90
C ILE A 105 12.39 26.15 -7.32
N THR A 106 12.46 24.85 -7.57
CA THR A 106 11.98 24.21 -8.79
C THR A 106 10.76 23.36 -8.48
N ASN A 107 9.62 23.69 -9.09
CA ASN A 107 8.38 22.93 -8.97
C ASN A 107 8.41 21.76 -9.95
N VAL A 108 8.23 20.53 -9.45
CA VAL A 108 8.32 19.33 -10.27
C VAL A 108 7.13 18.44 -9.95
N SER A 109 6.43 17.94 -10.98
CA SER A 109 5.50 16.84 -10.77
C SER A 109 6.28 15.57 -10.43
N TRP A 110 5.97 14.98 -9.27
CA TRP A 110 6.62 13.79 -8.77
C TRP A 110 5.60 12.71 -8.49
N PHE A 111 5.95 11.47 -8.88
CA PHE A 111 5.13 10.30 -8.59
C PHE A 111 5.50 9.77 -7.21
N VAL A 112 4.62 9.99 -6.23
CA VAL A 112 4.85 9.66 -4.84
C VAL A 112 3.79 8.65 -4.38
N LEU A 113 4.26 7.45 -4.09
CA LEU A 113 3.43 6.41 -3.48
C LEU A 113 3.48 6.51 -1.95
N PRO A 114 2.44 6.07 -1.23
CA PRO A 114 2.51 5.83 0.21
C PRO A 114 3.63 4.84 0.57
N PRO A 115 4.27 4.96 1.76
CA PRO A 115 5.46 4.19 2.09
C PRO A 115 5.31 2.67 1.92
N ALA A 116 4.17 2.07 2.28
CA ALA A 116 3.95 0.64 2.11
C ALA A 116 3.88 0.25 0.62
N MET A 117 3.15 1.02 -0.19
CA MET A 117 3.11 0.82 -1.65
C MET A 117 4.49 1.04 -2.28
N GLU A 118 5.18 2.11 -1.91
CA GLU A 118 6.53 2.43 -2.40
C GLU A 118 7.51 1.29 -2.14
N TYR A 119 7.48 0.70 -0.94
CA TYR A 119 8.35 -0.40 -0.52
C TYR A 119 8.26 -1.61 -1.47
N PHE A 120 7.05 -2.00 -1.88
CA PHE A 120 6.86 -3.11 -2.82
C PHE A 120 7.06 -2.66 -4.27
N TYR A 121 6.61 -1.46 -4.63
CA TYR A 121 6.67 -0.94 -5.99
C TYR A 121 8.11 -0.83 -6.49
N ARG A 122 9.02 -0.26 -5.68
CA ARG A 122 10.44 -0.07 -6.03
C ARG A 122 11.20 -1.37 -6.30
N GLN A 123 10.73 -2.50 -5.78
CA GLN A 123 11.40 -3.79 -6.00
C GLN A 123 11.21 -4.30 -7.43
N LYS A 124 10.11 -3.86 -8.08
CA LYS A 124 9.77 -4.23 -9.46
C LYS A 124 9.97 -3.10 -10.46
N HIS A 125 10.22 -1.87 -9.99
CA HIS A 125 10.34 -0.66 -10.79
C HIS A 125 11.64 0.08 -10.44
N PRO A 126 12.80 -0.33 -11.01
CA PRO A 126 14.10 0.30 -10.74
C PRO A 126 14.16 1.77 -11.15
N GLU A 127 13.30 2.21 -12.07
CA GLU A 127 13.17 3.58 -12.54
C GLU A 127 12.39 4.50 -11.58
N TYR A 128 11.69 3.92 -10.60
CA TYR A 128 10.98 4.70 -9.58
C TYR A 128 11.98 5.52 -8.77
N LYS A 129 11.72 6.83 -8.67
CA LYS A 129 12.54 7.76 -7.91
C LYS A 129 11.83 8.08 -6.58
N PRO A 130 12.36 7.62 -5.43
CA PRO A 130 11.85 8.02 -4.13
C PRO A 130 11.87 9.54 -3.98
N LEU A 131 10.97 10.03 -3.15
CA LEU A 131 10.94 11.45 -2.82
C LEU A 131 12.30 11.88 -2.22
N PRO A 132 12.96 12.94 -2.72
CA PRO A 132 14.24 13.38 -2.18
C PRO A 132 14.14 13.75 -0.69
N PRO A 133 15.23 13.66 0.09
CA PRO A 133 15.19 14.07 1.49
C PRO A 133 14.95 15.59 1.62
N VAL A 134 14.45 16.00 2.78
CA VAL A 134 14.26 17.41 3.10
C VAL A 134 15.61 18.09 3.33
N ALA A 135 15.77 19.32 2.82
CA ALA A 135 16.98 20.09 3.04
C ALA A 135 17.19 20.37 4.54
N PRO A 136 18.44 20.34 5.04
CA PRO A 136 18.72 20.66 6.45
C PRO A 136 18.18 22.03 6.85
N GLY A 137 17.50 22.11 7.98
CA GLY A 137 16.87 23.35 8.46
C GLY A 137 15.59 23.76 7.71
N CYS A 138 15.13 22.94 6.77
CA CYS A 138 13.87 23.15 6.07
C CYS A 138 12.75 22.31 6.68
N SER A 139 11.55 22.87 6.71
CA SER A 139 10.32 22.17 7.07
C SER A 139 9.40 22.12 5.86
N ILE A 140 8.80 20.95 5.62
CA ILE A 140 7.81 20.74 4.57
C ILE A 140 6.51 20.41 5.27
N GLY A 141 5.39 20.95 4.78
CA GLY A 141 4.07 20.61 5.32
C GLY A 141 3.88 19.09 5.46
N LYS A 142 3.26 18.66 6.56
CA LYS A 142 3.11 17.25 6.99
C LYS A 142 2.13 16.44 6.12
N THR A 143 2.14 16.59 4.80
CA THR A 143 1.14 15.95 3.93
C THR A 143 1.59 14.57 3.45
N ILE A 144 2.91 14.32 3.37
CA ILE A 144 3.44 13.06 2.85
C ILE A 144 4.01 12.21 3.99
N PRO A 145 3.40 11.05 4.32
CA PRO A 145 3.90 10.19 5.39
C PRO A 145 5.28 9.63 5.04
N VAL A 146 6.18 9.60 6.04
CA VAL A 146 7.55 9.05 5.90
C VAL A 146 7.61 7.55 6.16
N MET A 147 6.64 7.02 6.91
CA MET A 147 6.49 5.60 7.23
C MET A 147 5.03 5.18 7.34
N GLU A 148 4.78 3.89 7.17
CA GLU A 148 3.46 3.29 7.16
C GLU A 148 3.55 1.83 7.63
N PHE A 149 2.53 1.33 8.35
CA PHE A 149 2.45 -0.09 8.68
C PHE A 149 2.13 -0.92 7.43
N ILE A 150 2.98 -1.90 7.12
CA ILE A 150 2.64 -2.98 6.18
C ILE A 150 1.69 -3.96 6.88
N TYR A 151 1.98 -4.25 8.15
CA TYR A 151 1.13 -5.08 9.00
C TYR A 151 1.34 -4.72 10.49
N PRO A 152 0.29 -4.77 11.33
CA PRO A 152 -1.11 -4.90 10.97
C PRO A 152 -1.66 -3.63 10.28
N PRO A 153 -2.69 -3.75 9.41
CA PRO A 153 -3.49 -2.61 9.02
C PRO A 153 -4.34 -2.14 10.20
N SER A 154 -4.62 -0.83 10.24
CA SER A 154 -5.38 -0.19 11.32
C SER A 154 -6.77 -0.81 11.49
N GLY A 155 -7.12 -1.18 12.72
CA GLY A 155 -8.42 -1.74 13.10
C GLY A 155 -8.59 -3.24 12.84
N ILE A 156 -7.53 -3.95 12.42
CA ILE A 156 -7.62 -5.39 12.18
C ILE A 156 -7.89 -6.18 13.48
N LYS A 157 -8.61 -7.29 13.35
CA LYS A 157 -8.72 -8.31 14.39
C LYS A 157 -7.84 -9.51 14.04
N ILE A 158 -6.95 -9.89 14.95
CA ILE A 158 -5.93 -10.93 14.76
C ILE A 158 -6.26 -12.10 15.68
N PHE A 159 -6.40 -13.28 15.11
CA PHE A 159 -6.38 -14.52 15.87
C PHE A 159 -4.95 -15.08 15.88
N ILE A 160 -4.39 -15.34 17.06
CA ILE A 160 -3.05 -15.92 17.20
C ILE A 160 -3.19 -17.44 17.34
N PRO A 161 -2.92 -18.23 16.27
CA PRO A 161 -3.02 -19.68 16.34
C PRO A 161 -1.97 -20.28 17.26
N ARG A 162 -2.14 -21.56 17.58
CA ARG A 162 -1.11 -22.37 18.23
C ARG A 162 -0.37 -23.18 17.18
N ASP A 163 0.93 -23.32 17.37
CA ASP A 163 1.75 -24.22 16.55
C ASP A 163 1.49 -25.70 16.91
N GLN A 164 2.21 -26.60 16.26
CA GLN A 164 2.08 -28.06 16.42
C GLN A 164 2.48 -28.55 17.82
N THR A 165 3.17 -27.70 18.60
CA THR A 165 3.58 -27.97 19.98
C THR A 165 2.57 -27.40 21.00
N GLY A 166 1.51 -26.73 20.53
CA GLY A 166 0.51 -26.09 21.36
C GLY A 166 0.92 -24.70 21.88
N LYS A 167 2.05 -24.15 21.43
CA LYS A 167 2.51 -22.81 21.81
C LYS A 167 1.87 -21.75 20.92
N LEU A 168 1.52 -20.59 21.47
CA LEU A 168 1.02 -19.47 20.65
C LEU A 168 2.08 -19.06 19.63
N THR A 169 1.66 -18.85 18.38
CA THR A 169 2.49 -18.22 17.36
C THR A 169 2.70 -16.74 17.68
N ARG A 170 3.51 -16.07 16.87
CA ARG A 170 3.85 -14.65 17.04
C ARG A 170 3.15 -13.82 15.97
N VAL A 171 2.79 -12.60 16.35
CA VAL A 171 2.43 -11.56 15.37
C VAL A 171 3.74 -10.92 14.94
N ILE A 172 3.92 -10.70 13.64
CA ILE A 172 5.11 -10.02 13.10
C ILE A 172 4.68 -8.67 12.52
N PRO A 173 4.55 -7.61 13.34
CA PRO A 173 4.37 -6.28 12.81
C PRO A 173 5.52 -5.86 11.89
N GLU A 174 5.18 -5.12 10.85
CA GLU A 174 6.10 -4.67 9.83
C GLU A 174 5.77 -3.23 9.43
N VAL A 175 6.80 -2.38 9.33
CA VAL A 175 6.68 -0.98 8.91
C VAL A 175 7.55 -0.73 7.69
N ALA A 176 6.98 -0.08 6.67
CA ALA A 176 7.74 0.50 5.58
C ALA A 176 8.20 1.91 5.98
N HIS A 177 9.50 2.19 5.83
CA HIS A 177 10.06 3.53 5.99
C HIS A 177 10.71 3.96 4.68
N ARG A 178 10.45 5.19 4.20
CA ARG A 178 11.02 5.71 2.94
C ARG A 178 12.55 5.68 2.94
N ASN A 179 13.15 5.93 4.10
CA ASN A 179 14.56 5.71 4.36
C ASN A 179 14.74 4.48 5.27
N PRO A 180 15.03 3.28 4.73
CA PRO A 180 15.13 2.06 5.53
C PRO A 180 16.33 2.06 6.48
N SER A 181 17.31 2.93 6.27
CA SER A 181 18.48 3.02 7.17
C SER A 181 18.21 3.75 8.48
N LYS A 182 17.05 4.41 8.60
CA LYS A 182 16.59 5.10 9.81
C LYS A 182 16.34 4.08 10.92
N LYS A 183 16.62 4.45 12.17
CA LYS A 183 16.18 3.68 13.32
C LYS A 183 14.74 4.03 13.64
N ILE A 184 13.96 3.02 13.99
CA ILE A 184 12.62 3.20 14.54
C ILE A 184 12.51 2.49 15.89
N PHE A 185 11.62 3.00 16.73
CA PHE A 185 11.37 2.58 18.11
C PHE A 185 9.94 2.11 18.24
N TRP A 186 9.77 0.86 18.67
CA TRP A 186 8.48 0.18 18.77
C TRP A 186 7.93 0.26 20.18
N HIS A 187 6.64 0.56 20.30
CA HIS A 187 5.93 0.62 21.57
C HIS A 187 4.58 -0.09 21.44
N LEU A 188 4.24 -0.96 22.38
CA LEU A 188 2.91 -1.54 22.52
C LEU A 188 2.26 -0.94 23.76
N ASP A 189 1.10 -0.33 23.61
CA ASP A 189 0.33 0.25 24.73
C ASP A 189 1.22 1.14 25.63
N GLU A 190 1.95 2.05 24.97
CA GLU A 190 2.89 3.00 25.60
C GLU A 190 4.14 2.36 26.25
N THR A 191 4.30 1.04 26.15
CA THR A 191 5.45 0.29 26.65
C THR A 191 6.47 0.05 25.53
N TYR A 192 7.72 0.46 25.74
CA TYR A 192 8.81 0.23 24.79
C TYR A 192 9.11 -1.27 24.60
N LEU A 193 9.16 -1.72 23.34
CA LEU A 193 9.45 -3.10 22.97
C LEU A 193 10.87 -3.28 22.43
N GLY A 194 11.41 -2.28 21.73
CA GLY A 194 12.70 -2.40 21.07
C GLY A 194 12.88 -1.45 19.90
N THR A 195 14.01 -1.60 19.20
CA THR A 195 14.36 -0.80 18.02
C THR A 195 14.77 -1.70 16.86
N THR A 196 14.57 -1.22 15.64
CA THR A 196 14.95 -1.92 14.41
C THR A 196 15.59 -0.95 13.42
N ARG A 197 16.36 -1.47 12.48
CA ARG A 197 17.03 -0.72 11.41
C ARG A 197 17.13 -1.60 10.17
N PHE A 198 16.99 -1.02 8.97
CA PHE A 198 16.98 -1.69 7.67
C PHE A 198 15.77 -2.60 7.45
N ILE A 199 15.57 -3.58 8.33
CA ILE A 199 14.39 -4.46 8.37
C ILE A 199 13.58 -4.07 9.59
N HIS A 200 12.42 -3.49 9.34
CA HIS A 200 11.54 -2.95 10.36
C HIS A 200 10.45 -3.96 10.71
N GLN A 201 10.87 -5.04 11.38
CA GLN A 201 10.01 -6.10 11.86
C GLN A 201 10.36 -6.43 13.32
N ILE A 202 9.36 -6.72 14.13
CA ILE A 202 9.54 -7.20 15.51
C ILE A 202 8.62 -8.39 15.78
N GLU A 203 9.02 -9.27 16.69
CA GLU A 203 8.13 -10.32 17.20
C GLU A 203 7.26 -9.77 18.33
N LEU A 204 5.94 -9.90 18.17
CA LEU A 204 4.98 -9.43 19.15
C LEU A 204 4.21 -10.62 19.75
N VAL A 205 4.22 -10.67 21.08
CA VAL A 205 3.40 -11.59 21.88
C VAL A 205 2.56 -10.75 22.82
N THR A 206 1.25 -10.75 22.62
CA THR A 206 0.30 -10.05 23.48
C THR A 206 -0.96 -10.89 23.67
N GLY A 207 -1.66 -10.64 24.78
CA GLY A 207 -2.91 -11.34 25.12
C GLY A 207 -4.10 -10.84 24.29
N PRO A 208 -5.29 -11.46 24.47
CA PRO A 208 -6.54 -10.95 23.91
C PRO A 208 -6.87 -9.53 24.38
N GLY A 209 -7.50 -8.74 23.52
CA GLY A 209 -7.91 -7.37 23.83
C GLY A 209 -7.57 -6.36 22.75
N ASN A 210 -7.92 -5.09 23.00
CA ASN A 210 -7.56 -3.96 22.16
C ASN A 210 -6.17 -3.47 22.51
N HIS A 211 -5.36 -3.21 21.49
CA HIS A 211 -3.98 -2.78 21.61
C HIS A 211 -3.69 -1.65 20.62
N VAL A 212 -2.66 -0.85 20.92
CA VAL A 212 -2.14 0.17 20.01
C VAL A 212 -0.64 -0.01 19.85
N LEU A 213 -0.23 -0.35 18.63
CA LEU A 213 1.18 -0.35 18.26
C LEU A 213 1.59 1.06 17.80
N THR A 214 2.61 1.63 18.43
CA THR A 214 3.15 2.94 18.09
C THR A 214 4.60 2.79 17.65
N VAL A 215 4.94 3.42 16.53
CA VAL A 215 6.30 3.46 16.00
C VAL A 215 6.74 4.90 15.86
N VAL A 216 7.96 5.20 16.33
CA VAL A 216 8.58 6.53 16.26
C VAL A 216 9.94 6.40 15.58
N ASP A 217 10.31 7.30 14.67
CA ASP A 217 11.65 7.34 14.07
C ASP A 217 12.61 8.28 14.82
N GLU A 218 13.89 8.29 14.44
CA GLU A 218 14.91 9.17 15.05
C GLU A 218 14.71 10.68 14.78
N ASP A 219 13.84 11.04 13.84
CA ASP A 219 13.50 12.43 13.51
C ASP A 219 12.20 12.88 14.23
N GLY A 220 11.59 12.00 15.04
CA GLY A 220 10.37 12.25 15.81
C GLY A 220 9.06 12.05 15.04
N ASN A 221 9.10 11.52 13.82
CA ASN A 221 7.88 11.12 13.11
C ASN A 221 7.26 9.92 13.83
N SER A 222 5.93 9.87 13.93
CA SER A 222 5.23 8.77 14.60
C SER A 222 4.00 8.30 13.84
N ILE A 223 3.74 6.99 13.91
CA ILE A 223 2.54 6.34 13.39
C ILE A 223 1.96 5.42 14.46
N ARG A 224 0.63 5.27 14.46
CA ARG A 224 -0.10 4.43 15.42
C ARG A 224 -1.03 3.49 14.68
N CYS A 225 -1.08 2.23 15.11
CA CYS A 225 -1.95 1.21 14.58
C CYS A 225 -2.74 0.56 15.72
N PRO A 226 -4.03 0.92 15.92
CA PRO A 226 -4.92 0.15 16.77
C PRO A 226 -5.20 -1.22 16.12
N PHE A 227 -5.22 -2.28 16.93
CA PHE A 227 -5.62 -3.63 16.51
C PHE A 227 -6.22 -4.40 17.69
N THR A 228 -6.91 -5.51 17.42
CA THR A 228 -7.53 -6.34 18.45
C THR A 228 -7.00 -7.77 18.35
N ILE A 229 -6.58 -8.37 19.46
CA ILE A 229 -6.33 -9.82 19.52
C ILE A 229 -7.60 -10.53 19.97
N ILE A 230 -8.08 -11.48 19.17
CA ILE A 230 -9.26 -12.31 19.49
C ILE A 230 -8.82 -13.48 20.38
N GLY A 231 -9.52 -13.66 21.50
CA GLY A 231 -9.36 -14.82 22.39
C GLY A 231 -10.08 -16.06 21.85
N LYS A 232 -9.72 -17.25 22.33
CA LYS A 232 -10.41 -18.49 21.94
C LYS A 232 -11.82 -18.50 22.56
N GLY A 233 -12.84 -18.10 21.79
CA GLY A 233 -14.25 -18.13 22.24
C GLY A 233 -15.18 -17.01 21.75
N GLU A 234 -14.72 -16.11 20.88
CA GLU A 234 -15.55 -15.07 20.22
C GLU A 234 -15.45 -15.15 18.70
#